data_AF-A0A5D3E6K1-F1
#
_entry.id   AF-A0A5D3E6K1-F1
#
_cell.length_a   1.000
_cell.length_b   1.000
_cell.length_c   1.000
_cell.angle_alpha   90.00
_cell.angle_beta   90.00
_cell.angle_gamma   90.00
#
_symmetry.space_group_name_H-M   'P 1'
#
loop_
_entity.id
_entity.type
_entity.pdbx_description
1 polymer ?
#
loop_
_entity_poly.entity_id
_entity_poly.type
_entity_poly.pdbx_seq_one_letter_code
_entity_poly.pdbx_strand_id
1 'polypeptide(L)'
;VFTSRDYTALVRSYGLRQEFITPHCPQQNGMVERVIRTLKEQCVHRHRFETLQHASRAIADWIQFYNHRRPHQALKMKTPAEAFALAA
;
A
#
# COMPACT_ATOMS: atom_id res chain seq x y z
N VAL A 1 15.10 4.37 -8.63
CA VAL A 1 15.48 3.70 -7.36
C VAL A 1 15.52 4.76 -6.27
N PHE A 2 15.02 4.49 -5.06
CA PHE A 2 15.01 5.47 -3.96
C PHE A 2 16.40 5.63 -3.33
N THR A 3 17.36 6.19 -4.07
CA THR A 3 18.78 6.26 -3.68
C THR A 3 19.33 7.69 -3.60
N SER A 4 18.46 8.71 -3.59
CA SER A 4 18.92 10.09 -3.40
C SER A 4 19.50 10.28 -2.00
N ARG A 5 20.53 11.11 -1.89
CA ARG A 5 21.23 11.38 -0.62
C ARG A 5 20.27 11.87 0.46
N ASP A 6 19.40 12.81 0.09
CA ASP A 6 18.43 13.41 1.01
C ASP A 6 17.42 12.37 1.53
N TYR A 7 16.94 11.48 0.66
CA TYR A 7 16.02 10.42 1.05
C TYR A 7 16.70 9.41 1.99
N THR A 8 17.92 8.96 1.66
CA THR A 8 18.68 8.04 2.52
C THR A 8 19.02 8.66 3.87
N ALA A 9 19.32 9.97 3.93
CA ALA A 9 19.55 10.69 5.18
C ALA A 9 18.28 10.75 6.04
N LEU A 10 17.13 11.04 5.42
CA LEU A 10 15.83 11.07 6.10
C LEU A 10 15.48 9.70 6.69
N VAL A 11 15.59 8.63 5.91
CA VAL A 11 15.33 7.25 6.38
C VAL A 11 16.19 6.91 7.60
N ARG A 12 17.49 7.25 7.56
CA ARG A 12 18.40 7.05 8.70
C ARG A 12 18.02 7.88 9.92
N SER A 13 17.54 9.11 9.74
CA SER A 13 17.11 9.96 10.87
C SER A 13 15.89 9.41 11.61
N TYR A 14 15.04 8.62 10.94
CA TYR A 14 13.94 7.87 11.57
C TYR A 14 14.38 6.54 12.19
N GLY A 15 15.67 6.21 12.16
CA GLY A 15 16.20 4.92 12.65
C GLY A 15 15.83 3.72 11.78
N LEU A 16 15.39 3.96 10.54
CA LEU A 16 14.95 2.91 9.62
C LEU A 16 16.12 2.42 8.76
N ARG A 17 16.12 1.12 8.44
CA ARG A 17 17.03 0.52 7.47
C ARG A 17 16.33 0.42 6.12
N GLN A 18 16.99 0.91 5.07
CA GLN A 18 16.49 0.76 3.72
C GLN A 18 16.81 -0.64 3.18
N GLU A 19 15.80 -1.32 2.67
CA GLU A 19 15.92 -2.63 2.02
C GLU A 19 15.53 -2.53 0.55
N PHE A 20 16.23 -3.30 -0.29
CA PHE A 20 15.98 -3.38 -1.72
C PHE A 20 15.73 -4.83 -2.09
N ILE A 21 14.87 -5.02 -3.08
CA ILE A 21 14.73 -6.33 -3.71
C ILE A 21 16.04 -6.73 -4.39
N THR A 22 16.30 -8.03 -4.43
CA THR A 22 17.38 -8.61 -5.22
C THR A 22 17.18 -8.24 -6.70
N PRO A 23 18.25 -7.83 -7.43
CA PRO A 23 18.17 -7.58 -8.86
C PRO A 23 17.52 -8.77 -9.60
N HIS A 24 16.66 -8.45 -10.57
CA HIS A 24 15.92 -9.44 -11.36
C HIS A 24 14.95 -10.34 -10.57
N CYS A 25 14.58 -9.97 -9.34
CA CYS A 25 13.62 -10.73 -8.52
C CYS A 25 12.33 -9.93 -8.23
N PRO A 26 11.52 -9.56 -9.26
CA PRO A 26 10.31 -8.74 -9.08
C PRO A 26 9.27 -9.39 -8.16
N GLN A 27 9.25 -10.72 -8.07
CA GLN A 27 8.35 -11.46 -7.18
C GLN A 27 8.47 -11.07 -5.70
N GLN A 28 9.62 -10.54 -5.26
CA GLN A 28 9.81 -10.03 -3.90
C GLN A 28 8.93 -8.81 -3.60
N ASN A 29 8.48 -8.10 -4.64
CA ASN A 29 7.59 -6.95 -4.55
C ASN A 29 6.10 -7.34 -4.73
N GLY A 30 5.79 -8.63 -4.85
CA GLY A 30 4.46 -9.11 -5.22
C GLY A 30 3.33 -8.68 -4.27
N MET A 31 3.64 -8.48 -2.98
CA MET A 31 2.67 -8.02 -1.98
C MET A 31 2.16 -6.61 -2.30
N VAL A 32 3.05 -5.63 -2.50
CA VAL A 32 2.64 -4.27 -2.82
C VAL A 32 2.04 -4.17 -4.23
N GLU A 33 2.56 -4.95 -5.19
CA GLU A 33 1.99 -5.02 -6.53
C GLU A 33 0.55 -5.55 -6.51
N ARG A 34 0.27 -6.56 -5.68
CA ARG A 34 -1.09 -7.07 -5.51
C ARG A 34 -2.04 -6.01 -4.94
N VAL A 35 -1.58 -5.22 -3.96
CA VAL A 35 -2.36 -4.12 -3.39
C VAL A 35 -2.64 -3.05 -4.46
N ILE A 36 -1.60 -2.58 -5.16
CA ILE A 36 -1.72 -1.56 -6.21
C ILE A 36 -2.65 -2.02 -7.32
N ARG A 37 -2.53 -3.27 -7.78
CA ARG A 37 -3.42 -3.85 -8.78
C ARG A 37 -4.88 -3.82 -8.31
N THR A 38 -5.13 -4.26 -7.08
CA THR A 38 -6.49 -4.28 -6.51
C THR A 38 -7.08 -2.87 -6.40
N LEU A 39 -6.29 -1.89 -5.94
CA LEU A 39 -6.68 -0.48 -5.89
C LEU A 39 -7.05 0.03 -7.29
N LYS A 40 -6.22 -0.27 -8.29
CA LYS A 40 -6.46 0.17 -9.67
C LYS A 40 -7.75 -0.41 -10.24
N GLU A 41 -7.92 -1.73 -10.15
CA GLU A 41 -9.08 -2.46 -10.69
C GLU A 41 -10.39 -2.08 -10.00
N GLN A 42 -10.36 -1.81 -8.70
CA GLN A 42 -11.57 -1.60 -7.90
C GLN A 42 -11.91 -0.12 -7.64
N CYS A 43 -10.94 0.78 -7.72
CA CYS A 43 -11.15 2.21 -7.52
C CYS A 43 -10.76 3.00 -8.78
N VAL A 44 -9.47 3.07 -9.10
CA VAL A 44 -8.95 4.04 -10.10
C VAL A 44 -9.59 3.85 -11.47
N HIS A 45 -9.67 2.63 -11.98
CA HIS A 45 -10.23 2.36 -13.31
C HIS A 45 -11.76 2.52 -13.37
N ARG A 46 -12.43 2.61 -12.22
CA ARG A 46 -13.89 2.76 -12.13
C ARG A 46 -14.33 4.22 -11.98
N HIS A 47 -13.39 5.14 -11.86
CA HIS A 47 -13.68 6.55 -11.64
C HIS A 47 -13.06 7.40 -12.75
N ARG A 48 -13.80 8.43 -13.17
CA ARG A 48 -13.24 9.56 -13.89
C ARG A 48 -13.07 10.70 -12.89
N PHE A 49 -11.84 11.03 -12.56
CA PHE A 49 -11.56 12.10 -11.61
C PHE A 49 -11.61 13.46 -12.31
N GLU A 50 -12.36 14.39 -11.73
CA GLU A 50 -12.49 15.76 -12.23
C GLU A 50 -11.40 16.67 -11.66
N THR A 51 -10.93 16.37 -10.44
CA THR A 51 -9.88 17.11 -9.75
C THR A 51 -8.98 16.16 -8.98
N LEU A 52 -7.77 16.63 -8.63
CA LEU A 52 -6.89 15.90 -7.72
C LEU A 52 -7.55 15.67 -6.36
N GLN A 53 -8.32 16.63 -5.85
CA GLN A 53 -9.02 16.50 -4.58
C GLN A 53 -10.08 15.37 -4.63
N HIS A 54 -10.81 15.24 -5.73
CA HIS A 54 -11.74 14.13 -5.95
C HIS A 54 -10.98 12.79 -5.95
N ALA A 55 -9.87 12.70 -6.69
CA ALA A 55 -9.03 11.49 -6.71
C ALA A 55 -8.52 11.12 -5.30
N SER A 56 -7.98 12.09 -4.56
CA SER A 56 -7.49 11.89 -3.20
C SER A 56 -8.58 11.36 -2.26
N ARG A 57 -9.79 11.92 -2.32
CA ARG A 57 -10.92 11.46 -1.50
C ARG A 57 -11.34 10.04 -1.86
N ALA A 58 -11.56 9.76 -3.14
CA ALA A 58 -11.99 8.43 -3.59
C ALA A 58 -10.96 7.33 -3.25
N ILE A 59 -9.67 7.63 -3.40
CA ILE A 59 -8.59 6.71 -3.03
C ILE A 59 -8.53 6.53 -1.50
N ALA A 60 -8.66 7.61 -0.72
CA ALA A 60 -8.68 7.52 0.74
C ALA A 60 -9.86 6.69 1.26
N ASP A 61 -11.06 6.90 0.70
CA ASP A 61 -12.27 6.13 1.04
C ASP A 61 -12.08 4.63 0.70
N TRP A 62 -11.45 4.33 -0.44
CA TRP A 62 -11.12 2.95 -0.80
C TRP A 62 -10.10 2.32 0.15
N ILE A 63 -9.06 3.05 0.56
CA ILE A 63 -8.05 2.57 1.53
C ILE A 63 -8.71 2.27 2.88
N GLN A 64 -9.60 3.15 3.35
CA GLN A 64 -10.38 2.95 4.57
C GLN A 64 -11.22 1.68 4.49
N PHE A 65 -11.94 1.49 3.38
CA PHE A 65 -12.69 0.26 3.13
C PHE A 65 -11.79 -0.98 3.12
N TYR A 66 -10.66 -0.95 2.41
CA TYR A 66 -9.74 -2.07 2.29
C TYR A 66 -9.18 -2.50 3.65
N ASN A 67 -8.79 -1.54 4.49
CA ASN A 67 -8.15 -1.84 5.77
C ASN A 67 -9.14 -2.19 6.90
N HIS A 68 -10.34 -1.60 6.91
CA HIS A 68 -11.25 -1.70 8.06
C HIS A 68 -12.56 -2.44 7.78
N ARG A 69 -12.90 -2.73 6.52
CA ARG A 69 -14.19 -3.36 6.18
C ARG A 69 -14.08 -4.57 5.29
N ARG A 70 -13.01 -4.69 4.50
CA ARG A 70 -12.81 -5.81 3.58
C ARG A 70 -12.20 -7.02 4.33
N PRO A 71 -12.90 -8.16 4.45
CA PRO A 71 -12.32 -9.38 5.01
C PRO A 71 -11.43 -10.07 3.97
N HIS A 72 -10.30 -10.63 4.43
CA HIS A 72 -9.33 -11.29 3.56
C HIS A 72 -9.19 -12.77 3.93
N GLN A 73 -9.32 -13.66 2.95
CA GLN A 73 -9.20 -15.11 3.17
C GLN A 73 -7.84 -15.50 3.79
N ALA A 74 -6.75 -14.88 3.32
CA ALA A 74 -5.40 -15.08 3.87
C ALA A 74 -5.27 -14.67 5.35
N LEU A 75 -6.18 -13.82 5.84
CA LEU A 75 -6.23 -13.34 7.22
C LEU A 75 -7.32 -14.05 8.04
N LYS A 76 -7.73 -15.26 7.64
CA LYS A 76 -8.85 -16.00 8.27
C LYS A 76 -10.14 -15.17 8.32
N MET A 77 -10.45 -14.49 7.20
CA MET A 77 -11.59 -13.59 7.05
C MET A 77 -11.59 -12.35 7.95
N LYS A 78 -10.45 -11.99 8.55
CA LYS A 78 -10.27 -10.69 9.22
C LYS A 78 -9.93 -9.60 8.22
N THR A 79 -10.18 -8.37 8.63
CA THR A 79 -9.68 -7.16 7.96
C THR A 79 -8.19 -6.96 8.25
N PRO A 80 -7.45 -6.23 7.39
CA PRO A 80 -6.05 -5.88 7.65
C PRO A 80 -5.84 -5.19 9.00
N ALA A 81 -6.74 -4.28 9.40
CA ALA A 81 -6.63 -3.58 10.68
C ALA A 81 -6.79 -4.52 11.88
N GLU A 82 -7.75 -5.45 11.84
CA GLU A 82 -7.92 -6.46 12.90
C GLU A 82 -6.71 -7.39 12.98
N ALA A 83 -6.19 -7.84 11.85
CA ALA A 83 -5.01 -8.70 11.82
C ALA A 83 -3.77 -7.99 12.38
N PHE A 84 -3.61 -6.69 12.07
CA PHE A 84 -2.52 -5.87 12.61
C PHE A 84 -2.66 -5.67 14.12
N ALA A 85 -3.85 -5.34 14.62
CA ALA A 85 -4.09 -5.13 16.04
C ALA A 85 -3.86 -6.40 16.89
N LEU A 86 -4.02 -7.59 16.30
CA LEU A 86 -3.73 -8.88 16.97
C LEU A 86 -2.25 -9.26 16.95
N ALA A 87 -1.46 -8.64 16.06
CA ALA A 87 -0.03 -8.91 15.90
C ALA A 87 0.86 -7.88 16.63
N ALA A 88 0.28 -6.73 17.02
CA ALA A 88 0.89 -5.71 17.85
C ALA A 88 0.84 -6.09 19.34
#